data_AF-K9SZV2-F1
#
_entry.id   AF-K9SZV2-F1
#
_cell.length_a   1.000
_cell.length_b   1.000
_cell.length_c   1.000
_cell.angle_alpha   90.00
_cell.angle_beta   90.00
_cell.angle_gamma   90.00
#
_symmetry.space_group_name_H-M   'P 1'
#
loop_
_entity.id
_entity.type
_entity.pdbx_description
1 polymer ?
#
loop_
_entity_poly.entity_id
_entity_poly.type
_entity_poly.pdbx_seq_one_letter_code
_entity_poly.pdbx_strand_id
1 'polypeptide(L)' 'MTTHFITAEIDLNQNQEDLVETIKNTLSTQGEPLRWAVTEVDTNNQIATVEAVVTT' A
#
# COMPACT_ATOMS: atom_id res chain seq x y z
N MET A 1 15.55 15.49 0.95
CA MET A 1 14.77 14.56 0.14
C MET A 1 15.38 13.19 0.33
N THR A 2 14.73 12.37 1.14
CA THR A 2 15.19 11.03 1.47
C THR A 2 14.13 10.05 0.99
N THR A 3 14.54 9.04 0.23
CA THR A 3 13.63 8.01 -0.28
C THR A 3 13.71 6.78 0.62
N HIS A 4 12.55 6.31 1.06
CA HIS A 4 12.41 5.14 1.91
C HIS A 4 11.63 4.06 1.18
N PHE A 5 12.04 2.81 1.37
CA PHE A 5 11.28 1.66 0.95
C PHE A 5 10.43 1.18 2.13
N ILE A 6 9.13 1.04 1.92
CA ILE A 6 8.18 0.62 2.94
C ILE A 6 7.32 -0.52 2.43
N THR A 7 6.88 -1.35 3.36
CA THR A 7 5.91 -2.43 3.13
C THR A 7 4.65 -2.10 3.92
N ALA A 8 3.49 -2.22 3.28
CA ALA A 8 2.19 -1.97 3.85
C ALA A 8 1.28 -3.17 3.57
N GLU A 9 0.56 -3.63 4.59
CA GLU A 9 -0.47 -4.65 4.45
C GLU A 9 -1.83 -3.97 4.30
N ILE A 10 -2.61 -4.42 3.33
CA ILE A 10 -3.88 -3.82 2.94
C ILE A 10 -4.95 -4.89 3.05
N ASP A 11 -5.93 -4.66 3.91
CA ASP A 11 -7.09 -5.54 4.06
C ASP A 11 -8.02 -5.40 2.85
N LEU A 12 -8.29 -6.54 2.19
CA LEU A 12 -9.16 -6.68 1.02
C LEU A 12 -10.60 -7.05 1.40
N ASN A 13 -10.88 -7.38 2.66
CA ASN A 13 -12.24 -7.73 3.11
C ASN A 13 -13.18 -6.53 3.20
N GLN A 14 -12.63 -5.32 3.36
CA GLN A 14 -13.45 -4.13 3.37
C GLN A 14 -13.93 -3.88 1.94
N ASN A 15 -15.23 -3.65 1.75
CA ASN A 15 -15.82 -3.13 0.51
C ASN A 15 -15.24 -1.74 0.21
N GLN A 16 -13.97 -1.69 -0.20
CA GLN A 16 -13.30 -0.49 -0.65
C GLN A 16 -13.74 -0.29 -2.09
N GLU A 17 -14.62 0.68 -2.29
CA GLU A 17 -15.06 1.11 -3.64
C GLU A 17 -13.86 1.47 -4.52
N ASP A 18 -12.73 1.88 -3.91
CA ASP A 18 -11.45 2.04 -4.59
C ASP A 18 -10.25 1.57 -3.73
N LEU A 19 -9.79 0.34 -3.98
CA LEU A 19 -8.56 -0.23 -3.41
C LEU A 19 -7.33 0.63 -3.72
N VAL A 20 -7.27 1.25 -4.91
CA VAL A 20 -6.12 2.06 -5.33
C VAL A 20 -6.03 3.32 -4.48
N GLU A 21 -7.16 3.96 -4.20
CA GLU A 21 -7.22 5.12 -3.32
C GLU A 21 -6.83 4.76 -1.89
N THR A 22 -7.32 3.63 -1.38
CA THR A 22 -6.98 3.15 -0.03
C THR A 22 -5.47 2.90 0.11
N ILE A 23 -4.85 2.23 -0.86
CA ILE A 23 -3.40 2.01 -0.88
C ILE A 23 -2.66 3.34 -0.88
N LYS A 24 -3.03 4.28 -1.75
CA LYS A 24 -2.38 5.61 -1.81
C LYS A 24 -2.52 6.36 -0.49
N ASN A 25 -3.69 6.34 0.14
CA ASN A 25 -3.92 7.00 1.42
C ASN A 25 -3.04 6.40 2.52
N THR A 26 -3.00 5.07 2.62
CA THR A 26 -2.13 4.35 3.57
C THR A 26 -0.66 4.70 3.36
N LEU A 27 -0.18 4.67 2.11
CA LEU A 27 1.21 5.02 1.80
C LEU A 27 1.52 6.50 2.09
N SER A 28 0.57 7.40 1.79
CA SER A 28 0.71 8.85 2.04
C SER A 28 0.85 9.20 3.52
N THR A 29 0.38 8.34 4.43
CA THR A 29 0.62 8.52 5.88
C THR A 29 2.10 8.36 6.26
N GLN A 30 2.88 7.64 5.45
CA GLN A 30 4.31 7.39 5.68
C GLN A 30 5.23 8.26 4.82
N GLY A 31 4.70 8.85 3.75
CA GLY A 31 5.42 9.77 2.85
C GLY A 31 4.77 9.82 1.48
N GLU A 32 5.21 10.70 0.60
CA GLU A 32 4.60 10.82 -0.73
C GLU A 32 5.00 9.62 -1.60
N PRO A 33 4.04 8.78 -2.04
CA PRO A 33 4.34 7.56 -2.78
C PRO A 33 4.75 7.87 -4.22
N LEU A 34 5.99 7.54 -4.57
CA LEU A 34 6.52 7.72 -5.93
C LEU A 34 6.16 6.53 -6.84
N ARG A 35 6.32 5.32 -6.31
CA ARG A 35 5.99 4.07 -6.99
C ARG A 35 5.65 3.00 -5.96
N TRP A 36 4.66 2.19 -6.27
CA TRP A 36 4.26 1.06 -5.44
C TRP A 36 3.77 -0.09 -6.31
N ALA A 37 3.77 -1.28 -5.73
CA ALA A 37 3.26 -2.49 -6.36
C ALA A 37 2.71 -3.45 -5.29
N VAL A 38 1.65 -4.17 -5.63
CA VAL A 38 1.21 -5.33 -4.86
C VAL A 38 2.18 -6.46 -5.16
N THR A 39 2.85 -6.99 -4.14
CA THR A 39 3.85 -8.06 -4.29
C THR A 39 3.30 -9.42 -3.90
N GLU A 40 2.32 -9.44 -3.01
CA GLU A 40 1.67 -10.67 -2.56
C GLU A 40 0.19 -10.41 -2.25
N VAL A 41 -0.65 -11.43 -2.47
CA VAL A 41 -2.06 -11.42 -2.10
C VAL A 41 -2.37 -12.74 -1.39
N ASP A 42 -2.62 -12.65 -0.09
CA ASP A 42 -3.15 -13.75 0.70
C ASP A 42 -4.66 -13.80 0.55
N THR A 43 -5.16 -14.76 -0.22
CA THR A 43 -6.60 -14.95 -0.46
C THR A 43 -7.31 -15.65 0.70
N ASN A 44 -6.60 -16.30 1.62
CA ASN A 44 -7.22 -16.91 2.80
C ASN A 44 -7.56 -15.84 3.83
N ASN A 45 -6.61 -14.93 4.07
CA ASN A 45 -6.79 -13.81 5.00
C ASN A 45 -7.36 -12.56 4.33
N GLN A 46 -7.43 -12.55 2.99
CA GLN A 46 -7.83 -11.41 2.17
C GLN A 46 -6.97 -10.17 2.49
N ILE A 47 -5.64 -10.34 2.44
CA ILE A 47 -4.65 -9.29 2.69
C ILE A 47 -3.74 -9.17 1.47
N ALA A 48 -3.52 -7.95 1.00
CA ALA A 48 -2.52 -7.64 -0.01
C ALA A 48 -1.29 -7.00 0.62
N THR A 49 -0.11 -7.53 0.32
CA THR A 49 1.17 -6.90 0.66
C THR A 49 1.54 -5.93 -0.46
N VAL A 50 1.71 -4.67 -0.09
CA VAL A 50 2.11 -3.59 -1.00
C VAL A 50 3.49 -3.10 -0.59
N GLU A 51 4.40 -3.07 -1.55
CA GLU A 51 5.70 -2.44 -1.39
C GLU A 51 5.73 -1.11 -2.12
N ALA A 52 6.29 -0.09 -1.48
CA ALA A 52 6.31 1.26 -2.00
C ALA A 52 7.63 1.98 -1.73
N VAL A 53 7.99 2.86 -2.66
CA VAL A 53 9.02 3.88 -2.47
C VAL A 53 8.31 5.19 -2.15
N VAL A 54 8.55 5.72 -0.96
CA VAL A 54 8.03 7.02 -0.51
C VAL A 54 9.14 8.04 -0.35
N THR A 55 8.82 9.32 -0.52
CA THR A 55 9.73 10.43 -0.23
C THR A 55 9.19 11.26 0.94
N THR A 56 10.11 11.71 1.80
CA THR A 56 9.88 12.63 2.92
C THR A 56 10.79 13.84 2.86
#